data_AF-K2D7J2-F1
#
_entry.id   AF-K2D7J2-F1
#
_cell.length_a   1.000
_cell.length_b   1.000
_cell.length_c   1.000
_cell.angle_alpha   90.00
_cell.angle_beta   90.00
_cell.angle_gamma   90.00
#
_symmetry.space_group_name_H-M   'P 1'
#
loop_
_entity.id
_entity.type
_entity.pdbx_description
1 polymer ?
#
loop_
_entity_poly.entity_id
_entity_poly.type
_entity_poly.pdbx_seq_one_letter_code
_entity_poly.pdbx_strand_id
1 'polypeptide(L)' 'MIKSFKDKETAKIFKRIKSLKLPTDIQRIALRKLVMLHAAVFINDLRVPPSNHLEQLKGNKKGTYSIRIND' A
#
# COMPACT_ATOMS: atom_id res chain seq x y z
N MET A 1 2.29 -2.59 10.97
CA MET A 1 0.86 -2.95 11.25
C MET A 1 -0.09 -1.84 10.83
N ILE A 2 -1.06 -2.14 9.95
CA ILE A 2 -2.07 -1.16 9.50
C ILE A 2 -3.16 -0.98 10.57
N LYS A 3 -3.46 0.27 10.94
CA LYS A 3 -4.47 0.61 11.95
C LYS A 3 -5.80 1.09 11.37
N SER A 4 -5.77 1.75 10.22
CA SER A 4 -6.98 2.32 9.59
C SER A 4 -6.79 2.47 8.07
N PHE A 5 -7.90 2.67 7.37
CA PHE A 5 -7.92 2.90 5.93
C PHE A 5 -8.78 4.13 5.63
N LYS A 6 -8.25 5.06 4.82
CA LYS A 6 -9.03 6.19 4.30
C LYS A 6 -9.97 5.76 3.18
N ASP A 7 -9.52 4.85 2.32
CA ASP A 7 -10.26 4.38 1.16
C ASP A 7 -10.93 3.03 1.44
N LYS A 8 -12.22 2.92 1.08
CA LYS A 8 -13.04 1.73 1.33
C LYS A 8 -12.63 0.56 0.43
N GLU A 9 -12.20 0.81 -0.80
CA GLU A 9 -11.78 -0.26 -1.72
C GLU A 9 -10.44 -0.88 -1.29
N THR A 10 -9.52 -0.05 -0.80
CA THR A 10 -8.26 -0.49 -0.19
C THR A 10 -8.52 -1.41 1.01
N ALA A 11 -9.48 -1.05 1.87
CA ALA A 11 -9.88 -1.88 3.00
C ALA A 11 -10.49 -3.23 2.56
N LYS A 12 -11.31 -3.23 1.49
CA LYS A 12 -11.85 -4.47 0.91
C LYS A 12 -10.74 -5.38 0.40
N ILE A 13 -9.79 -4.83 -0.37
CA ILE A 13 -8.66 -5.59 -0.89
C ILE A 13 -7.88 -6.23 0.26
N PHE A 14 -7.56 -5.48 1.32
CA PHE A 14 -6.86 -6.03 2.48
C PHE A 14 -7.62 -7.18 3.16
N LYS A 15 -8.96 -7.08 3.21
CA LYS A 15 -9.85 -8.13 3.72
C LYS A 15 -10.08 -9.28 2.72
N ARG A 16 -9.36 -9.31 1.59
CA ARG A 16 -9.52 -10.28 0.49
C ARG A 16 -10.91 -10.28 -0.13
N ILE A 17 -11.62 -9.15 -0.04
CA ILE A 17 -12.89 -8.91 -0.70
C ILE A 17 -12.61 -8.23 -2.03
N LYS A 18 -13.13 -8.80 -3.12
CA LYS A 18 -12.98 -8.23 -4.46
C LYS A 18 -13.59 -6.84 -4.53
N SER A 19 -12.80 -5.86 -4.95
CA SER A 19 -13.29 -4.55 -5.37
C SER A 19 -13.92 -4.68 -6.76
N LEU A 20 -15.10 -4.10 -6.93
CA LEU A 20 -15.74 -3.99 -8.25
C LEU A 20 -15.27 -2.74 -9.03
N LYS A 21 -14.56 -1.82 -8.35
CA LYS A 21 -14.12 -0.55 -8.92
C LYS A 21 -12.71 -0.61 -9.49
N LEU A 22 -11.87 -1.49 -8.96
CA LEU A 22 -10.46 -1.58 -9.32
C LEU A 22 -10.21 -2.80 -10.23
N PRO A 23 -9.33 -2.70 -11.23
CA PRO A 23 -8.90 -3.85 -12.04
C PRO A 23 -8.32 -4.98 -11.19
N THR A 24 -8.50 -6.24 -11.60
CA THR A 24 -8.15 -7.42 -10.78
C THR A 24 -6.63 -7.58 -10.60
N ASP A 25 -5.86 -7.24 -11.63
CA ASP A 25 -4.40 -7.15 -11.64
C ASP A 25 -3.89 -6.14 -10.60
N ILE A 26 -4.47 -4.93 -10.57
CA ILE A 26 -4.16 -3.90 -9.57
C ILE A 26 -4.48 -4.39 -8.16
N GLN A 27 -5.63 -5.04 -7.96
CA GLN A 27 -6.02 -5.57 -6.65
C GLN A 27 -5.03 -6.62 -6.13
N ARG A 28 -4.51 -7.48 -7.01
CA ARG A 28 -3.54 -8.52 -6.65
C ARG A 28 -2.23 -7.91 -6.16
N ILE A 29 -1.73 -6.89 -6.85
CA ILE A 29 -0.49 -6.20 -6.47
C ILE A 29 -0.71 -5.37 -5.19
N ALA A 30 -1.83 -4.66 -5.11
CA ALA A 30 -2.23 -3.91 -3.92
C ALA A 30 -2.28 -4.81 -2.68
N LEU A 31 -2.90 -6.00 -2.77
CA LEU A 31 -2.96 -6.94 -1.65
C LEU A 31 -1.57 -7.32 -1.14
N ARG A 32 -0.63 -7.67 -2.04
CA ARG A 32 0.75 -8.01 -1.66
C ARG A 32 1.41 -6.85 -0.91
N LYS A 33 1.29 -5.63 -1.45
CA LYS A 33 1.87 -4.41 -0.85
C LYS A 33 1.23 -4.06 0.50
N LEU A 34 -0.08 -4.25 0.65
CA LEU A 34 -0.78 -4.03 1.90
C LEU A 34 -0.38 -5.04 2.98
N VAL A 35 -0.16 -6.30 2.62
CA VAL A 35 0.37 -7.31 3.54
C VAL A 35 1.77 -6.92 4.01
N MET A 36 2.63 -6.46 3.10
CA MET A 36 3.96 -5.94 3.46
C MET A 36 3.89 -4.73 4.40
N LEU A 37 3.05 -3.74 4.10
CA LEU A 37 2.80 -2.59 4.98
C LEU A 37 2.29 -3.02 6.36
N HIS A 38 1.48 -4.06 6.41
CA HIS A 38 0.98 -4.59 7.66
C HIS A 38 2.08 -5.28 8.46
N ALA A 39 2.98 -6.02 7.82
CA ALA A 39 4.08 -6.75 8.46
C ALA A 39 5.29 -5.87 8.83
N ALA A 40 5.50 -4.74 8.14
CA ALA A 40 6.64 -3.86 8.37
C ALA A 40 6.70 -3.36 9.82
N VAL A 41 7.91 -3.42 10.40
CA VAL A 41 8.23 -2.93 11.75
C VAL A 41 8.85 -1.54 11.65
N PHE A 42 9.70 -1.32 10.65
CA PHE A 42 10.35 -0.05 10.35
C PHE A 42 9.99 0.44 8.95
N ILE A 43 10.06 1.77 8.75
CA ILE A 43 9.78 2.37 7.45
C ILE A 43 10.73 1.86 6.35
N ASN A 44 11.99 1.58 6.72
CA ASN A 44 13.00 1.12 5.78
C ASN A 44 12.76 -0.31 5.29
N ASP A 45 11.96 -1.11 5.99
CA ASP A 45 11.58 -2.47 5.53
C ASP A 45 10.85 -2.39 4.18
N LEU A 46 10.14 -1.28 3.93
CA LEU A 46 9.39 -1.05 2.69
C LEU A 46 10.29 -0.64 1.52
N ARG A 47 11.59 -0.45 1.73
CA ARG A 47 12.56 -0.26 0.62
C ARG A 47 12.81 -1.57 -0.14
N VAL A 48 12.48 -2.71 0.46
CA VAL A 48 12.57 -4.04 -0.16
C VAL A 48 11.16 -4.57 -0.41
N PRO A 49 10.82 -4.99 -1.64
CA PRO A 49 11.65 -4.99 -2.84
C PRO A 49 11.81 -3.57 -3.44
N PRO A 50 12.84 -3.34 -4.28
CA PRO A 50 13.08 -2.03 -4.92
C PRO A 50 11.88 -1.46 -5.68
N SER A 51 11.02 -2.33 -6.23
CA SER A 51 9.78 -1.96 -6.93
C SER A 51 8.70 -1.32 -6.03
N ASN A 52 8.94 -1.23 -4.73
CA ASN A 52 8.11 -0.39 -3.87
C ASN A 52 8.30 1.09 -4.15
N HIS A 53 9.49 1.50 -4.63
CA HIS A 53 9.85 2.89 -4.86
C HIS A 53 9.41 3.78 -3.70
N LEU A 54 9.80 3.39 -2.48
CA LEU A 54 9.41 4.07 -1.26
C LEU A 54 9.85 5.54 -1.33
N GLU A 55 8.87 6.43 -1.26
CA GLU A 55 9.08 7.88 -1.34
C GLU A 55 8.48 8.55 -0.12
N GLN A 56 9.21 9.52 0.43
CA GLN A 56 8.67 10.42 1.45
C GLN A 56 7.99 11.60 0.75
N LEU A 57 6.71 11.81 1.06
CA LEU A 57 5.93 12.87 0.43
C LEU A 57 6.28 14.25 1.01
N LYS A 58 6.19 15.27 0.17
CA LYS A 58 6.52 16.67 0.48
C LYS A 58 5.26 17.54 0.64
N GLY A 59 5.44 18.79 1.07
CA GLY A 59 4.35 19.78 1.21
C GLY A 59 3.33 19.39 2.28
N ASN A 60 2.03 19.49 1.95
CA ASN A 60 0.92 19.18 2.86
C ASN A 60 0.87 17.70 3.33
N LYS A 61 1.68 16.84 2.72
CA LYS A 61 1.80 15.42 3.07
C LYS A 61 3.14 15.08 3.74
N LYS A 62 3.87 16.10 4.21
CA LYS A 62 5.13 15.90 4.96
C LYS A 62 4.90 14.95 6.14
N GLY A 63 5.77 13.96 6.27
CA GLY A 63 5.67 12.91 7.29
C GLY A 63 4.87 11.68 6.85
N THR A 64 4.34 11.67 5.62
CA THR A 64 3.73 10.47 5.02
C THR A 64 4.62 9.89 3.93
N TYR A 65 4.35 8.63 3.58
CA TYR A 65 5.13 7.87 2.61
C TYR A 65 4.22 7.25 1.55
N SER A 66 4.74 7.09 0.34
CA SER A 66 4.11 6.38 -0.76
C SER A 66 4.92 5.14 -1.13
N ILE A 67 4.21 4.10 -1.55
CA ILE A 67 4.76 2.97 -2.30
C ILE A 67 3.97 2.83 -3.59
N ARG A 68 4.65 2.50 -4.69
CA ARG A 68 4.02 2.36 -6.01
C ARG A 68 3.30 1.03 -6.13
N ILE A 69 2.18 0.99 -6.86
CA ILE A 69 1.51 -0.27 -7.23
C ILE A 69 2.00 -0.75 -8.60
N ASN A 70 2.09 0.18 -9.56
CA ASN A 70 2.59 -0.04 -10.90
C ASN A 70 3.98 0.58 -11.05
N ASP A 71 4.71 0.21 -12.10
CA ASP A 71 5.99 0.86 -12.45
C ASP A 71 5.78 2.32 -12.89
#